data_AF-A0A2P2GT64-F1
#
_entry.id   AF-A0A2P2GT64-F1
#
_cell.length_a   1.000
_cell.length_b   1.000
_cell.length_c   1.000
_cell.angle_alpha   90.00
_cell.angle_beta   90.00
_cell.angle_gamma   90.00
#
_symmetry.space_group_name_H-M   'P 1'
#
loop_
_entity.id
_entity.type
_entity.pdbx_description
1 polymer ?
#
loop_
_entity_poly.entity_id
_entity_poly.type
_entity_poly.pdbx_seq_one_letter_code
_entity_poly.pdbx_strand_id
1 'polypeptide(L)'
;MLSILAGGVTVPQDLSSRTAGAVALLKESPHTLDGFLKLSEIFESTTLDPHSRETVVLTVAARNQCHLCVDMHEAKFAALGPAPERARLDAVRRFTLQVLAASGAVSDAELEAFFAHGYTRQNALEVVLGIGTYTVSTFANRLTRAA
;
A
#
# COMPACT_ATOMS: atom_id res chain seq x y z
N MET A 1 10.75 13.84 -38.77
CA MET A 1 10.49 14.30 -37.40
C MET A 1 9.96 13.11 -36.61
N LEU A 2 10.86 12.34 -35.97
CA LEU A 2 10.46 11.32 -34.99
C LEU A 2 10.03 12.05 -33.71
N SER A 3 8.74 11.95 -33.37
CA SER A 3 8.26 12.40 -32.05
C SER A 3 8.16 11.19 -31.15
N ILE A 4 9.20 11.02 -30.32
CA ILE A 4 9.21 10.14 -29.15
C ILE A 4 8.56 10.94 -28.03
N LEU A 5 7.34 10.58 -27.61
CA LEU A 5 6.73 11.14 -26.41
C LEU A 5 5.99 10.07 -25.61
N ALA A 6 6.39 9.99 -24.33
CA ALA A 6 5.65 9.53 -23.17
C ALA A 6 5.21 8.06 -23.12
N GLY A 7 6.12 7.19 -22.68
CA GLY A 7 5.78 5.89 -22.08
C GLY A 7 5.16 6.04 -20.69
N GLY A 8 4.03 6.75 -20.59
CA GLY A 8 3.20 6.75 -19.39
C GLY A 8 2.42 5.44 -19.33
N VAL A 9 2.55 4.70 -18.24
CA VAL A 9 1.73 3.51 -17.99
C VAL A 9 0.27 3.95 -17.97
N THR A 10 -0.49 3.59 -19.00
CA THR A 10 -1.92 3.86 -19.06
C THR A 10 -2.64 2.85 -18.16
N VAL A 11 -3.36 3.35 -17.16
CA VAL A 11 -4.27 2.54 -16.36
C VAL A 11 -5.36 2.00 -17.29
N PRO A 12 -5.60 0.68 -17.39
CA PRO A 12 -6.66 0.13 -18.23
C PRO A 12 -8.01 0.78 -17.87
N GLN A 13 -8.84 1.10 -18.87
CA GLN A 13 -10.15 1.74 -18.64
C GLN A 13 -11.04 0.95 -17.67
N ASP A 14 -10.90 -0.38 -17.66
CA ASP A 14 -11.54 -1.27 -16.69
C ASP A 14 -11.17 -0.90 -15.24
N LEU A 15 -9.87 -0.73 -14.95
CA LEU A 15 -9.38 -0.42 -13.60
C LEU A 15 -9.87 0.94 -13.10
N SER A 16 -9.92 1.96 -13.95
CA SER A 16 -10.49 3.27 -13.59
C SER A 16 -11.97 3.17 -13.23
N SER A 17 -12.76 2.40 -14.00
CA SER A 17 -14.19 2.22 -13.74
C SER A 17 -14.47 1.42 -12.47
N ARG A 18 -13.72 0.33 -12.23
CA ARG A 18 -13.79 -0.47 -10.99
C ARG A 18 -13.43 0.36 -9.76
N THR A 19 -12.37 1.17 -9.85
CA THR A 19 -11.96 2.10 -8.78
C THR A 19 -13.07 3.11 -8.45
N ALA A 20 -13.67 3.73 -9.47
CA ALA A 20 -14.76 4.67 -9.28
C ALA A 20 -15.98 4.01 -8.59
N GLY A 21 -16.30 2.76 -8.96
CA GLY A 21 -17.35 1.97 -8.32
C GLY A 21 -17.05 1.68 -6.84
N ALA A 22 -15.82 1.29 -6.51
CA ALA A 22 -15.39 1.07 -5.12
C ALA A 22 -15.50 2.34 -4.27
N VAL A 23 -15.08 3.49 -4.81
CA VAL A 23 -15.23 4.79 -4.13
C VAL A 23 -16.70 5.15 -3.93
N ALA A 24 -17.58 4.87 -4.91
CA ALA A 24 -19.01 5.12 -4.78
C ALA A 24 -19.64 4.30 -3.64
N LEU A 25 -19.26 3.04 -3.49
CA LEU A 25 -19.71 2.18 -2.38
C LEU A 25 -19.17 2.68 -1.03
N LEU A 26 -17.91 3.12 -0.97
CA LEU A 26 -17.33 3.62 0.28
C LEU A 26 -18.01 4.92 0.76
N LYS A 27 -18.58 5.71 -0.16
CA LYS A 27 -19.36 6.93 0.17
C LYS A 27 -20.65 6.66 0.94
N GLU A 28 -21.15 5.42 0.98
CA GLU A 28 -22.30 5.06 1.83
C GLU A 28 -22.00 5.33 3.33
N SER A 29 -20.72 5.35 3.72
CA SER A 29 -20.26 5.92 4.99
C SER A 29 -19.27 7.06 4.72
N PRO A 30 -19.73 8.33 4.68
CA PRO A 30 -18.85 9.48 4.49
C PRO A 30 -17.72 9.55 5.53
N HIS A 31 -17.99 9.12 6.77
CA HIS A 31 -16.99 9.07 7.84
C HIS A 31 -15.88 8.05 7.56
N THR A 32 -16.22 6.88 7.01
CA THR A 32 -15.23 5.86 6.65
C THR A 32 -14.37 6.33 5.48
N LEU A 33 -15.00 6.94 4.46
CA LEU A 33 -14.26 7.49 3.33
C LEU A 33 -13.33 8.63 3.76
N ASP A 34 -13.82 9.60 4.53
CA ASP A 34 -13.02 10.73 5.01
C ASP A 34 -11.85 10.25 5.87
N GLY A 35 -12.11 9.34 6.82
CA GLY A 35 -11.06 8.73 7.65
C GLY A 35 -10.01 8.00 6.82
N PHE A 36 -10.41 7.20 5.83
CA PHE A 36 -9.47 6.53 4.92
C PHE A 36 -8.64 7.53 4.12
N LEU A 37 -9.27 8.53 3.49
CA LEU A 37 -8.56 9.53 2.70
C LEU A 37 -7.57 10.32 3.55
N LYS A 38 -7.94 10.68 4.79
CA LYS A 38 -7.06 11.40 5.71
C LYS A 38 -5.87 10.55 6.14
N LEU A 39 -6.12 9.30 6.52
CA LEU A 39 -5.05 8.37 6.88
C LEU A 39 -4.14 8.03 5.69
N SER A 40 -4.70 7.94 4.48
CA SER A 40 -3.94 7.75 3.25
C SER A 40 -3.05 8.96 2.97
N GLU A 41 -3.57 10.19 3.08
CA GLU A 41 -2.77 11.42 2.93
C GLU A 41 -1.61 11.46 3.95
N ILE A 42 -1.90 11.16 5.23
CA ILE A 42 -0.86 11.11 6.27
C ILE A 42 0.18 10.04 5.94
N PHE A 43 -0.25 8.83 5.56
CA PHE A 43 0.66 7.77 5.16
C PHE A 43 1.53 8.17 3.96
N GLU A 44 0.96 8.90 3.00
CA GLU A 44 1.71 9.41 1.87
C GLU A 44 2.76 10.47 2.28
N SER A 45 2.61 11.14 3.42
CA SER A 45 3.59 12.11 3.95
C SER A 45 4.68 11.50 4.83
N THR A 46 4.70 10.18 5.00
CA THR A 46 5.67 9.48 5.85
C THR A 46 7.09 9.49 5.29
N THR A 47 8.06 9.09 6.11
CA THR A 47 9.47 9.00 5.70
C THR A 47 9.81 7.72 4.93
N LEU A 48 8.86 6.78 4.79
CA LEU A 48 8.98 5.67 3.86
C LEU A 48 9.00 6.21 2.41
N ASP A 49 10.01 5.81 1.64
CA ASP A 49 10.07 6.14 0.22
C ASP A 49 8.87 5.56 -0.55
N PRO A 50 8.51 6.12 -1.71
CA PRO A 50 7.33 5.68 -2.48
C PRO A 50 7.25 4.17 -2.72
N HIS A 51 8.36 3.51 -3.09
CA HIS A 51 8.36 2.07 -3.33
C HIS A 51 8.14 1.27 -2.04
N SER A 52 8.70 1.70 -0.91
CA SER A 52 8.43 1.09 0.39
C SER A 52 6.97 1.25 0.81
N ARG A 53 6.36 2.43 0.61
CA ARG A 53 4.94 2.65 0.91
C ARG A 53 4.06 1.69 0.11
N GLU A 54 4.24 1.64 -1.21
CA GLU A 54 3.48 0.73 -2.06
C GLU A 54 3.74 -0.76 -1.72
N THR A 55 4.95 -1.10 -1.25
CA THR A 55 5.25 -2.46 -0.77
C THR A 55 4.42 -2.82 0.47
N VAL A 56 4.23 -1.91 1.42
CA VAL A 56 3.31 -2.13 2.56
C VAL A 56 1.90 -2.35 2.06
N VAL A 57 1.41 -1.49 1.16
CA VAL A 57 0.04 -1.56 0.64
C VAL A 57 -0.22 -2.87 -0.09
N LEU A 58 0.65 -3.25 -1.03
CA LEU A 58 0.55 -4.50 -1.78
C LEU A 58 0.60 -5.71 -0.86
N THR A 59 1.43 -5.68 0.18
CA THR A 59 1.51 -6.76 1.17
C THR A 59 0.18 -6.93 1.92
N VAL A 60 -0.43 -5.83 2.38
CA VAL A 60 -1.75 -5.84 3.04
C VAL A 60 -2.85 -6.28 2.08
N ALA A 61 -2.87 -5.73 0.86
CA ALA A 61 -3.86 -6.03 -0.16
C ALA A 61 -3.85 -7.50 -0.59
N ALA A 62 -2.65 -8.05 -0.87
CA ALA A 62 -2.48 -9.45 -1.24
C ALA A 62 -2.88 -10.38 -0.09
N ARG A 63 -2.44 -10.09 1.14
CA ARG A 63 -2.82 -10.87 2.32
C ARG A 63 -4.34 -10.87 2.53
N ASN A 64 -4.98 -9.71 2.39
CA ASN A 64 -6.41 -9.58 2.59
C ASN A 64 -7.21 -10.03 1.36
N GLN A 65 -6.56 -10.37 0.25
CA GLN A 65 -7.20 -10.80 -1.01
C GLN A 65 -8.09 -9.71 -1.63
N CYS A 66 -7.69 -8.44 -1.56
CA CYS A 66 -8.37 -7.36 -2.30
C CYS A 66 -7.76 -7.24 -3.70
N HIS A 67 -8.34 -7.87 -4.72
CA HIS A 67 -7.71 -7.92 -6.05
C HIS A 67 -7.78 -6.56 -6.76
N LEU A 68 -8.85 -5.78 -6.61
CA LEU A 68 -8.87 -4.37 -7.02
C LEU A 68 -7.72 -3.57 -6.40
N CYS A 69 -7.47 -3.74 -5.10
CA CYS A 69 -6.38 -3.02 -4.43
C CYS A 69 -5.02 -3.47 -4.98
N VAL A 70 -4.83 -4.77 -5.25
CA VAL A 70 -3.62 -5.29 -5.89
C VAL A 70 -3.44 -4.65 -7.26
N ASP A 71 -4.45 -4.71 -8.14
CA ASP A 71 -4.40 -4.14 -9.49
C ASP A 71 -4.05 -2.64 -9.47
N MET A 72 -4.71 -1.87 -8.59
CA MET A 72 -4.48 -0.43 -8.44
C MET A 72 -3.05 -0.11 -7.98
N HIS A 73 -2.57 -0.81 -6.96
CA HIS A 73 -1.28 -0.51 -6.35
C HIS A 73 -0.11 -1.12 -7.14
N GLU A 74 -0.31 -2.18 -7.92
CA GLU A 74 0.67 -2.65 -8.90
C GLU A 74 0.85 -1.63 -10.03
N ALA A 75 -0.25 -1.06 -10.53
CA ALA A 75 -0.18 0.02 -11.52
C ALA A 75 0.53 1.27 -10.95
N LYS A 76 0.23 1.65 -9.69
CA LYS A 76 0.91 2.76 -9.01
C LYS A 76 2.39 2.46 -8.81
N PHE A 77 2.75 1.27 -8.34
CA PHE A 77 4.14 0.84 -8.16
C PHE A 77 4.92 0.86 -9.49
N ALA A 78 4.33 0.35 -10.57
CA ALA A 78 4.96 0.32 -11.90
C ALA A 78 5.17 1.72 -12.50
N ALA A 79 4.35 2.70 -12.10
CA ALA A 79 4.51 4.09 -12.48
C ALA A 79 5.57 4.83 -11.64
N LEU A 80 6.04 4.23 -10.53
CA LEU A 80 7.20 4.75 -9.82
C LEU A 80 8.46 4.57 -10.67
N GLY A 81 9.41 5.49 -10.54
CA GLY A 81 10.71 5.38 -11.19
C GLY A 81 11.53 4.17 -10.73
N PRO A 82 12.87 4.19 -10.92
CA PRO A 82 13.74 3.08 -10.51
C PRO A 82 13.51 2.68 -9.04
N ALA A 83 13.24 1.39 -8.82
CA ALA A 83 13.05 0.84 -7.49
C ALA A 83 14.39 0.77 -6.73
N PRO A 84 14.38 0.89 -5.39
CA PRO A 84 15.54 0.60 -4.57
C PRO A 84 15.90 -0.89 -4.64
N GLU A 85 16.96 -1.29 -3.94
CA GLU A 85 17.41 -2.68 -3.90
C GLU A 85 16.28 -3.64 -3.49
N ARG A 86 16.13 -4.75 -4.22
CA ARG A 86 15.09 -5.75 -3.97
C ARG A 86 15.10 -6.27 -2.53
N ALA A 87 16.28 -6.44 -1.92
CA ALA A 87 16.41 -6.90 -0.54
C ALA A 87 15.78 -5.92 0.46
N ARG A 88 15.88 -4.61 0.18
CA ARG A 88 15.29 -3.55 1.01
C ARG A 88 13.76 -3.58 0.95
N LEU A 89 13.17 -3.75 -0.23
CA LEU A 89 11.71 -3.91 -0.36
C LEU A 89 11.21 -5.22 0.24
N ASP A 90 11.95 -6.33 0.07
CA ASP A 90 11.58 -7.59 0.71
C ASP A 90 11.62 -7.50 2.24
N ALA A 91 12.50 -6.68 2.83
CA ALA A 91 12.49 -6.39 4.26
C ALA A 91 11.18 -5.72 4.72
N VAL A 92 10.67 -4.74 3.96
CA VAL A 92 9.36 -4.11 4.24
C VAL A 92 8.24 -5.13 4.16
N ARG A 93 8.21 -5.95 3.10
CA ARG A 93 7.20 -7.00 2.93
C ARG A 93 7.23 -7.99 4.10
N ARG A 94 8.39 -8.52 4.46
CA ARG A 94 8.56 -9.47 5.57
C ARG A 94 8.14 -8.83 6.90
N PHE A 95 8.63 -7.63 7.19
CA PHE A 95 8.29 -6.93 8.43
C PHE A 95 6.78 -6.63 8.53
N THR A 96 6.15 -6.19 7.44
CA THR A 96 4.69 -5.98 7.38
C THR A 96 3.93 -7.27 7.71
N LEU A 97 4.34 -8.41 7.15
CA LEU A 97 3.73 -9.72 7.46
C LEU A 97 3.95 -10.14 8.92
N GLN A 98 5.12 -9.89 9.49
CA GLN A 98 5.44 -10.18 10.88
C GLN A 98 4.58 -9.35 11.84
N VAL A 99 4.45 -8.04 11.59
CA VAL A 99 3.58 -7.15 12.37
C VAL A 99 2.13 -7.65 12.33
N LEU A 100 1.63 -8.00 11.15
CA LEU A 100 0.27 -8.55 10.98
C LEU A 100 0.08 -9.89 11.70
N ALA A 101 1.05 -10.79 11.62
CA ALA A 101 0.99 -12.11 12.25
C ALA A 101 1.05 -12.05 13.78
N ALA A 102 1.91 -11.17 14.31
CA ALA A 102 2.12 -11.01 15.74
C ALA A 102 1.17 -9.98 16.39
N SER A 103 0.24 -9.38 15.62
CA SER A 103 -0.60 -8.27 16.10
C SER A 103 0.24 -7.15 16.74
N GLY A 104 1.38 -6.83 16.12
CA GLY A 104 2.33 -5.81 16.57
C GLY A 104 3.39 -6.30 17.57
N ALA A 105 3.24 -7.49 18.17
CA ALA A 105 4.21 -8.05 19.12
C ALA A 105 5.41 -8.73 18.43
N VAL A 106 6.06 -8.01 17.51
CA VAL A 106 7.28 -8.47 16.83
C VAL A 106 8.44 -8.58 17.82
N SER A 107 9.32 -9.56 17.61
CA SER A 107 10.51 -9.75 18.44
C SER A 107 11.61 -8.73 18.11
N ASP A 108 12.55 -8.54 19.05
CA ASP A 108 13.72 -7.68 18.84
C ASP A 108 14.53 -8.12 17.61
N ALA A 109 14.68 -9.43 17.39
CA ALA A 109 15.38 -9.97 16.22
C ALA A 109 14.70 -9.57 14.88
N GLU A 110 13.37 -9.49 14.85
CA GLU A 110 12.62 -9.07 13.66
C GLU A 110 12.73 -7.57 13.41
N LEU A 111 12.72 -6.76 14.48
CA LEU A 111 12.99 -5.32 14.40
C LEU A 111 14.42 -5.05 13.91
N GLU A 112 15.42 -5.71 14.49
CA GLU A 112 16.81 -5.56 14.07
C GLU A 112 17.03 -6.02 12.63
N ALA A 113 16.36 -7.09 12.18
CA ALA A 113 16.39 -7.51 10.79
C ALA A 113 15.80 -6.47 9.83
N PHE A 114 14.76 -5.73 10.24
CA PHE A 114 14.21 -4.61 9.47
C PHE A 114 15.20 -3.42 9.43
N PHE A 115 15.82 -3.10 10.57
CA PHE A 115 16.78 -2.00 10.66
C PHE A 115 18.09 -2.25 9.90
N ALA A 116 18.51 -3.51 9.77
CA ALA A 116 19.68 -3.90 8.97
C ALA A 116 19.61 -3.47 7.50
N HIS A 117 18.41 -3.16 6.98
CA HIS A 117 18.20 -2.63 5.63
C HIS A 117 18.09 -1.09 5.58
N GLY A 118 18.52 -0.40 6.63
CA GLY A 118 18.55 1.07 6.71
C GLY A 118 17.21 1.71 7.09
N TYR A 119 16.24 0.92 7.56
CA TYR A 119 15.00 1.45 8.13
C TYR A 119 15.18 1.83 9.59
N THR A 120 14.31 2.70 10.07
CA THR A 120 14.33 3.22 11.44
C THR A 120 13.12 2.75 12.24
N ARG A 121 13.14 2.99 13.56
CA ARG A 121 11.96 2.81 14.42
C ARG A 121 10.78 3.67 13.96
N GLN A 122 11.04 4.86 13.43
CA GLN A 122 9.99 5.69 12.82
C GLN A 122 9.35 4.94 11.63
N ASN A 123 10.15 4.37 10.73
CA ASN A 123 9.62 3.59 9.62
C ASN A 123 8.82 2.36 10.07
N ALA A 124 9.22 1.71 11.17
CA ALA A 124 8.45 0.60 11.73
C ALA A 124 7.04 1.04 12.19
N LEU A 125 6.91 2.22 12.80
CA LEU A 125 5.62 2.81 13.16
C LEU A 125 4.82 3.26 11.92
N GLU A 126 5.50 3.74 10.88
CA GLU A 126 4.85 4.09 9.61
C GLU A 126 4.33 2.84 8.86
N VAL A 127 4.99 1.67 9.00
CA VAL A 127 4.43 0.39 8.54
C VAL A 127 3.14 0.06 9.29
N VAL A 128 3.08 0.27 10.62
CA VAL A 128 1.84 0.10 11.40
C VAL A 128 0.73 1.04 10.91
N LEU A 129 1.06 2.32 10.65
CA LEU A 129 0.13 3.27 10.05
C LEU A 129 -0.39 2.74 8.70
N GLY A 130 0.49 2.31 7.80
CA GLY A 130 0.11 1.73 6.50
C GLY A 130 -0.78 0.51 6.63
N ILE A 131 -0.48 -0.40 7.56
CA ILE A 131 -1.33 -1.56 7.87
C ILE A 131 -2.73 -1.12 8.27
N GLY A 132 -2.85 -0.18 9.21
CA GLY A 132 -4.14 0.35 9.66
C GLY A 132 -4.93 0.99 8.52
N THR A 133 -4.31 1.92 7.80
CA THR A 133 -4.90 2.65 6.67
C THR A 133 -5.45 1.70 5.60
N TYR A 134 -4.65 0.74 5.16
CA TYR A 134 -5.02 -0.14 4.06
C TYR A 134 -5.82 -1.37 4.49
N THR A 135 -5.89 -1.67 5.80
CA THR A 135 -6.90 -2.57 6.32
C THR A 135 -8.30 -1.98 6.11
N VAL A 136 -8.50 -0.68 6.33
CA VAL A 136 -9.80 -0.01 6.09
C VAL A 136 -10.26 -0.19 4.64
N SER A 137 -9.42 0.15 3.66
CA SER A 137 -9.80 0.06 2.24
C SER A 137 -9.98 -1.38 1.78
N THR A 138 -9.07 -2.29 2.15
CA THR A 138 -9.16 -3.70 1.74
C THR A 138 -10.36 -4.40 2.35
N PHE A 139 -10.71 -4.12 3.61
CA PHE A 139 -11.91 -4.67 4.24
C PHE A 139 -13.17 -4.09 3.61
N ALA A 140 -13.24 -2.77 3.42
CA ALA A 140 -14.42 -2.15 2.83
C ALA A 140 -14.69 -2.63 1.41
N ASN A 141 -13.66 -2.68 0.54
CA ASN A 141 -13.81 -3.18 -0.83
C ASN A 141 -14.27 -4.64 -0.87
N ARG A 142 -13.77 -5.48 0.05
CA ARG A 142 -14.22 -6.88 0.13
C ARG A 142 -15.65 -7.00 0.65
N LEU A 143 -15.98 -6.25 1.70
CA LEU A 143 -17.31 -6.24 2.31
C LEU A 143 -18.38 -5.84 1.29
N THR A 144 -18.09 -4.82 0.46
CA THR A 144 -19.01 -4.31 -0.56
C THR A 144 -18.93 -5.07 -1.88
N ARG A 145 -18.07 -6.10 -1.99
CA ARG A 145 -17.80 -6.88 -3.22
C ARG A 145 -17.27 -6.04 -4.39
N ALA A 146 -16.58 -4.95 -4.07
CA ALA A 146 -15.83 -4.14 -5.02
C ALA A 146 -14.40 -4.64 -5.25
N ALA A 147 -13.89 -5.46 -4.30
CA ALA A 147 -12.59 -6.11 -4.37
C ALA A 147 -12.48 -6.90 -5.66
#